data_AF-A0A2E6RHT6-F1
#
_entry.id   AF-A0A2E6RHT6-F1
#
_cell.length_a   1.000
_cell.length_b   1.000
_cell.length_c   1.000
_cell.angle_alpha   90.00
_cell.angle_beta   90.00
_cell.angle_gamma   90.00
#
_symmetry.space_group_name_H-M   'P 1'
#
loop_
_entity.id
_entity.type
_entity.pdbx_description
1 polymer ?
#
loop_
_entity_poly.entity_id
_entity_poly.type
_entity_poly.pdbx_seq_one_letter_code
_entity_poly.pdbx_strand_id
1 'polypeptide(L)'
;MRENGILRIIARFLIPLIMLFALYVQFHGDYSPGGGFQAGVMFAAAWILFVLIYGLEAGLAVIPERAMFVLSAAGSLLYALIGLLGVMLGGRFLDFYPLLDDPQAAQQAGIILVEFGVGVTVASVVMLIFTMFARRRGDLGQAWHPEEHD
;
A
#
# COMPACT_ATOMS: atom_id res chain seq x y z
N MET A 1 24.35 -4.41 -0.14
CA MET A 1 23.48 -4.94 -1.21
C MET A 1 23.84 -4.41 -2.61
N ARG A 2 24.35 -3.17 -2.75
CA ARG A 2 24.55 -2.50 -4.05
C ARG A 2 25.42 -3.24 -5.08
N GLU A 3 26.25 -4.20 -4.68
CA GLU A 3 27.11 -4.97 -5.59
C GLU A 3 26.71 -6.45 -5.73
N ASN A 4 25.63 -6.90 -5.07
CA ASN A 4 25.26 -8.32 -5.09
C ASN A 4 24.30 -8.63 -6.24
N GLY A 5 24.86 -8.97 -7.40
CA GLY A 5 24.10 -9.21 -8.64
C GLY A 5 23.02 -10.29 -8.52
N ILE A 6 23.25 -11.31 -7.69
CA ILE A 6 22.28 -12.39 -7.42
C ILE A 6 20.99 -11.82 -6.83
N LEU A 7 21.11 -10.94 -5.82
CA LEU A 7 19.96 -10.36 -5.15
C LEU A 7 19.14 -9.47 -6.09
N ARG A 8 19.80 -8.72 -6.97
CA ARG A 8 19.12 -7.88 -7.97
C ARG A 8 18.33 -8.73 -8.97
N ILE A 9 18.89 -9.85 -9.42
CA ILE A 9 18.21 -10.79 -10.32
C ILE A 9 16.99 -11.39 -9.64
N ILE A 10 17.14 -11.92 -8.43
CA ILE A 10 16.03 -12.54 -7.67
C ILE A 10 14.93 -11.52 -7.39
N ALA A 11 15.27 -10.32 -6.93
CA ALA A 11 14.29 -9.28 -6.63
C ALA A 11 13.50 -8.83 -7.86
N ARG A 12 14.13 -8.80 -9.04
CA ARG A 12 13.44 -8.48 -10.31
C ARG A 12 12.30 -9.45 -10.63
N PHE A 13 12.39 -10.70 -10.19
CA PHE A 13 11.31 -11.69 -10.32
C PHE A 13 10.36 -11.68 -9.12
N LEU A 14 10.87 -11.52 -7.90
CA LEU A 14 10.04 -11.55 -6.69
C LEU A 14 9.10 -10.36 -6.59
N ILE A 15 9.54 -9.14 -6.92
CA ILE A 15 8.70 -7.94 -6.82
C ILE A 15 7.40 -8.09 -7.62
N PRO A 16 7.40 -8.39 -8.93
CA PRO A 16 6.16 -8.56 -9.68
C PRO A 16 5.33 -9.75 -9.17
N LEU A 17 5.96 -10.82 -8.68
CA LEU A 17 5.25 -11.96 -8.09
C LEU A 17 4.50 -11.58 -6.80
N ILE A 18 5.15 -10.85 -5.89
CA ILE A 18 4.52 -10.35 -4.66
C ILE A 18 3.36 -9.41 -5.00
N MET A 19 3.54 -8.53 -5.99
CA MET A 19 2.52 -7.59 -6.43
C MET A 19 1.31 -8.32 -7.04
N LEU A 20 1.55 -9.34 -7.87
CA LEU A 20 0.48 -10.19 -8.41
C LEU A 20 -0.26 -10.93 -7.30
N PHE A 21 0.47 -11.49 -6.33
CA PHE A 21 -0.14 -12.17 -5.20
C PHE A 21 -0.91 -11.21 -4.28
N ALA A 22 -0.45 -9.97 -4.12
CA ALA A 22 -1.19 -8.93 -3.40
C ALA A 22 -2.53 -8.61 -4.09
N LEU A 23 -2.55 -8.52 -5.42
CA LEU A 23 -3.80 -8.36 -6.19
C LEU A 23 -4.71 -9.58 -6.04
N TYR A 24 -4.15 -10.79 -6.05
CA TYR A 24 -4.94 -11.99 -5.77
C TYR A 24 -5.62 -11.93 -4.40
N VAL A 25 -4.86 -11.61 -3.34
CA VAL A 25 -5.38 -11.47 -1.96
C VAL A 25 -6.42 -10.35 -1.85
N GLN A 26 -6.26 -9.25 -2.60
CA GLN A 26 -7.22 -8.14 -2.64
C GLN A 26 -8.56 -8.54 -3.24
N PHE A 27 -8.56 -9.33 -4.32
CA PHE A 27 -9.78 -9.70 -5.04
C PHE A 27 -10.42 -11.00 -4.54
N HIS A 28 -9.78 -11.73 -3.63
CA HIS A 28 -10.31 -12.98 -3.05
C HIS A 28 -10.47 -12.90 -1.52
N GLY A 29 -10.54 -11.68 -0.96
CA GLY A 29 -10.71 -11.45 0.47
C GLY A 29 -12.08 -11.89 1.01
N ASP A 30 -13.08 -12.01 0.13
CA ASP A 30 -14.43 -12.48 0.44
C ASP A 30 -14.52 -14.02 0.53
N TYR A 31 -13.67 -14.75 -0.20
CA TYR A 31 -13.68 -16.21 -0.25
C TYR A 31 -12.58 -16.89 0.58
N SER A 32 -11.52 -16.15 0.95
CA SER A 32 -10.32 -16.71 1.60
C SER A 32 -9.80 -15.79 2.72
N PRO A 33 -9.02 -16.30 3.69
CA PRO A 33 -8.34 -15.45 4.66
C PRO A 33 -7.46 -14.43 3.93
N GLY A 34 -7.80 -13.15 4.03
CA GLY A 34 -7.30 -12.16 3.08
C GLY A 34 -7.86 -10.77 3.30
N GLY A 35 -7.87 -10.00 2.20
CA GLY A 35 -8.51 -8.68 2.12
C GLY A 35 -7.53 -7.52 1.97
N GLY A 36 -8.10 -6.32 1.93
CA GLY A 36 -7.40 -5.09 1.60
C GLY A 36 -6.19 -4.78 2.48
N PHE A 37 -6.31 -4.97 3.79
CA PHE A 37 -5.20 -4.69 4.71
C PHE A 37 -3.96 -5.52 4.38
N GLN A 38 -4.11 -6.83 4.23
CA GLN A 38 -3.00 -7.75 3.99
C GLN A 38 -2.39 -7.52 2.59
N ALA A 39 -3.24 -7.32 1.57
CA ALA A 39 -2.80 -6.95 0.23
C ALA A 39 -1.99 -5.64 0.24
N GLY A 40 -2.45 -4.63 0.99
CA GLY A 40 -1.74 -3.36 1.14
C GLY A 40 -0.36 -3.52 1.79
N VAL A 41 -0.24 -4.33 2.85
CA VAL A 41 1.06 -4.64 3.46
C VAL A 41 1.99 -5.35 2.48
N MET A 42 1.49 -6.29 1.69
CA MET A 42 2.30 -7.00 0.69
C MET A 42 2.79 -6.07 -0.43
N PHE A 43 1.94 -5.17 -0.89
CA PHE A 43 2.32 -4.15 -1.87
C PHE A 43 3.43 -3.25 -1.31
N ALA A 44 3.28 -2.77 -0.07
CA ALA A 44 4.31 -1.99 0.59
C ALA A 44 5.62 -2.80 0.76
N ALA A 45 5.54 -4.09 1.10
CA ALA A 45 6.71 -4.96 1.21
C ALA A 45 7.45 -5.13 -0.14
N ALA A 46 6.71 -5.26 -1.24
CA ALA A 46 7.30 -5.31 -2.58
C ALA A 46 8.02 -4.01 -2.94
N TRP A 47 7.43 -2.85 -2.61
CA TRP A 47 8.06 -1.55 -2.81
C TRP A 47 9.27 -1.34 -1.89
N ILE A 48 9.19 -1.76 -0.63
CA ILE A 48 10.32 -1.71 0.32
C ILE A 48 11.46 -2.59 -0.18
N LEU A 49 11.17 -3.80 -0.68
CA LEU A 49 12.19 -4.65 -1.32
C LEU A 49 12.84 -3.92 -2.50
N PHE A 50 12.05 -3.26 -3.35
CA PHE A 50 12.60 -2.42 -4.43
C PHE A 50 13.55 -1.34 -3.89
N VAL A 51 13.16 -0.61 -2.84
CA VAL A 51 14.03 0.41 -2.21
C VAL A 51 15.31 -0.19 -1.63
N LEU A 52 15.25 -1.36 -1.00
CA LEU A 52 16.43 -2.02 -0.44
C LEU A 52 17.45 -2.44 -1.52
N ILE A 53 16.97 -2.77 -2.72
CA ILE A 53 17.83 -3.19 -3.85
C ILE A 53 18.35 -2.00 -4.66
N TYR A 54 17.47 -1.05 -4.98
CA TYR A 54 17.76 0.03 -5.93
C TYR A 54 18.03 1.38 -5.27
N GLY A 55 17.79 1.50 -3.96
CA GLY A 55 17.97 2.72 -3.18
C GLY A 55 16.67 3.52 -3.03
N LEU A 56 16.67 4.40 -2.00
CA LEU A 56 15.51 5.21 -1.66
C LEU A 56 15.14 6.21 -2.77
N GLU A 57 16.13 6.83 -3.41
CA GLU A 57 15.90 7.77 -4.52
C GLU A 57 15.16 7.09 -5.69
N ALA A 58 15.58 5.87 -6.07
CA ALA A 58 14.90 5.10 -7.09
C ALA A 58 13.46 4.76 -6.68
N GLY A 59 13.23 4.39 -5.42
CA GLY A 59 11.87 4.14 -4.92
C GLY A 59 10.98 5.37 -4.92
N LEU A 60 11.51 6.53 -4.54
CA LEU A 60 10.81 7.80 -4.55
C LEU A 60 10.56 8.34 -5.97
N ALA A 61 11.39 7.96 -6.94
CA ALA A 61 11.13 8.23 -8.35
C ALA A 61 9.93 7.42 -8.90
N VAL A 62 9.67 6.23 -8.34
CA VAL A 62 8.52 5.39 -8.71
C VAL A 62 7.26 5.84 -7.95
N ILE A 63 7.34 5.99 -6.63
CA ILE A 63 6.24 6.48 -5.79
C ILE A 63 6.76 7.63 -4.93
N PRO A 64 6.50 8.89 -5.33
CA PRO A 64 6.90 10.04 -4.55
C PRO A 64 6.16 10.08 -3.21
N GLU A 65 6.81 10.64 -2.18
CA GLU A 65 6.22 10.79 -0.84
C GLU A 65 4.88 11.55 -0.88
N ARG A 66 4.77 12.59 -1.71
CA ARG A 66 3.50 13.31 -1.92
C ARG A 66 2.40 12.39 -2.43
N ALA A 67 2.72 11.45 -3.32
CA ALA A 67 1.75 10.47 -3.82
C ALA A 67 1.31 9.54 -2.68
N MET A 68 2.21 9.11 -1.81
CA MET A 68 1.83 8.29 -0.65
C MET A 68 0.86 9.02 0.29
N PHE A 69 1.08 10.31 0.59
CA PHE A 69 0.12 11.10 1.38
C PHE A 69 -1.23 11.27 0.70
N VAL A 70 -1.23 11.53 -0.62
CA VAL A 70 -2.47 11.66 -1.39
C VAL A 70 -3.23 10.33 -1.42
N LEU A 71 -2.53 9.21 -1.65
CA LEU A 71 -3.12 7.89 -1.71
C LEU A 71 -3.66 7.43 -0.34
N SER A 72 -2.96 7.74 0.76
CA SER A 72 -3.47 7.41 2.10
C SER A 72 -4.79 8.12 2.41
N ALA A 73 -4.88 9.41 2.08
CA ALA A 73 -6.11 10.18 2.20
C ALA A 73 -7.19 9.67 1.24
N ALA A 74 -6.84 9.43 -0.04
CA ALA A 74 -7.78 8.97 -1.06
C ALA A 74 -8.38 7.59 -0.73
N GLY A 75 -7.59 6.65 -0.23
CA GLY A 75 -8.08 5.34 0.20
C GLY A 75 -9.04 5.43 1.39
N SER A 76 -8.73 6.27 2.38
CA SER A 76 -9.59 6.51 3.54
C SER A 76 -10.89 7.22 3.15
N LEU A 77 -10.79 8.17 2.21
CA LEU A 77 -11.97 8.84 1.64
C LEU A 77 -12.84 7.87 0.85
N LEU A 78 -12.27 6.96 0.07
CA LEU A 78 -13.03 5.94 -0.65
C LEU A 78 -13.84 5.08 0.33
N TYR A 79 -13.21 4.58 1.39
CA TYR A 79 -13.89 3.85 2.46
C TYR A 79 -15.09 4.63 3.02
N ALA A 80 -14.86 5.90 3.39
CA ALA A 80 -15.90 6.75 3.97
C ALA A 80 -17.03 7.06 2.99
N LEU A 81 -16.71 7.31 1.72
CA LEU A 81 -17.67 7.61 0.67
C LEU A 81 -18.56 6.41 0.37
N ILE A 82 -17.99 5.21 0.22
CA ILE A 82 -18.79 3.98 0.00
C ILE A 82 -19.71 3.73 1.20
N GLY A 83 -19.21 3.89 2.43
CA GLY A 83 -20.03 3.75 3.62
C GLY A 83 -21.16 4.79 3.71
N LEU A 84 -20.90 6.03 3.29
CA LEU A 84 -21.89 7.11 3.29
C LEU A 84 -22.93 6.97 2.17
N LEU A 85 -22.56 6.40 1.02
CA LEU A 85 -23.49 6.12 -0.07
C LEU A 85 -24.64 5.20 0.39
N GLY A 86 -24.35 4.20 1.22
CA GLY A 86 -25.38 3.35 1.83
C GLY A 86 -26.41 4.17 2.63
N VAL A 87 -25.95 5.18 3.38
CA VAL A 87 -26.82 6.09 4.14
C VAL A 87 -27.63 7.00 3.21
N MET A 88 -27.01 7.56 2.17
CA MET A 88 -27.69 8.43 1.20
C MET A 88 -28.84 7.71 0.48
N LEU A 89 -28.74 6.39 0.33
CA LEU A 89 -29.74 5.53 -0.30
C LEU A 89 -30.76 4.96 0.70
N GLY A 90 -30.76 5.44 1.95
CA GLY A 90 -31.73 5.05 2.99
C GLY A 90 -31.32 3.84 3.84
N GLY A 91 -30.12 3.30 3.65
CA GLY A 91 -29.53 2.25 4.48
C GLY A 91 -28.73 2.78 5.67
N ARG A 92 -27.93 1.89 6.27
CA ARG A 92 -26.98 2.23 7.35
C ARG A 92 -25.58 2.52 6.78
N PHE A 93 -24.68 3.05 7.60
CA PHE A 93 -23.28 3.19 7.22
C PHE A 93 -22.68 1.80 6.93
N LEU A 94 -22.01 1.64 5.78
CA LEU A 94 -21.52 0.37 5.24
C LEU A 94 -22.62 -0.66 4.95
N ASP A 95 -23.85 -0.20 4.78
CA ASP A 95 -24.92 -1.02 4.21
C ASP A 95 -24.80 -1.01 2.70
N PHE A 96 -24.39 -2.15 2.12
CA PHE A 96 -24.15 -2.26 0.69
C PHE A 96 -25.41 -2.64 -0.10
N TYR A 97 -26.43 -3.20 0.55
CA TYR A 97 -27.65 -3.68 -0.14
C TYR A 97 -28.33 -2.62 -1.01
N PRO A 98 -28.39 -1.33 -0.63
CA PRO A 98 -29.00 -0.31 -1.46
C PRO A 98 -28.20 0.09 -2.73
N LEU A 99 -26.96 -0.37 -2.90
CA LEU A 99 -26.07 0.08 -3.99
C LEU A 99 -26.45 -0.51 -5.36
N LEU A 100 -26.96 -1.74 -5.40
CA LEU A 100 -27.33 -2.45 -6.63
C LEU A 100 -28.63 -3.24 -6.42
N ASP A 101 -29.35 -3.51 -7.52
CA ASP A 101 -30.61 -4.26 -7.48
C ASP A 101 -30.43 -5.72 -7.04
N ASP A 102 -29.30 -6.34 -7.40
CA ASP A 102 -28.93 -7.69 -6.95
C ASP A 102 -28.24 -7.61 -5.57
N PRO A 103 -28.86 -8.15 -4.49
CA PRO A 103 -28.31 -8.10 -3.14
C PRO A 103 -26.93 -8.75 -3.00
N GLN A 104 -26.65 -9.81 -3.76
CA GLN A 104 -25.37 -10.52 -3.68
C GLN A 104 -24.27 -9.70 -4.35
N ALA A 105 -24.55 -9.19 -5.56
CA ALA A 105 -23.62 -8.33 -6.28
C ALA A 105 -23.34 -7.02 -5.51
N ALA A 106 -24.36 -6.43 -4.90
CA ALA A 106 -24.25 -5.26 -4.02
C ALA A 106 -23.23 -5.47 -2.89
N GLN A 107 -23.38 -6.56 -2.14
CA GLN A 107 -22.47 -6.89 -1.04
C GLN A 107 -21.03 -7.11 -1.52
N GLN A 108 -20.85 -7.91 -2.58
CA GLN A 108 -19.51 -8.20 -3.12
C GLN A 108 -18.81 -6.93 -3.60
N ALA A 109 -19.51 -6.09 -4.37
CA ALA A 109 -18.96 -4.84 -4.86
C ALA A 109 -18.62 -3.86 -3.72
N GLY A 110 -19.51 -3.73 -2.74
CA GLY A 110 -19.31 -2.86 -1.58
C GLY A 110 -18.09 -3.27 -0.75
N ILE A 111 -17.97 -4.57 -0.44
CA ILE A 111 -16.82 -5.13 0.28
C ILE A 111 -15.53 -4.90 -0.50
N ILE A 112 -15.47 -5.27 -1.78
CA ILE A 112 -14.27 -5.12 -2.61
C ILE A 112 -13.82 -3.64 -2.67
N LEU A 113 -14.74 -2.70 -2.84
CA LEU A 113 -14.41 -1.26 -2.91
C LEU A 113 -13.90 -0.72 -1.57
N VAL A 114 -14.54 -1.10 -0.47
CA VAL A 114 -14.13 -0.73 0.89
C VAL A 114 -12.75 -1.29 1.20
N GLU A 115 -12.53 -2.57 0.92
CA GLU A 115 -11.25 -3.22 1.12
C GLU A 115 -10.17 -2.61 0.23
N PHE A 116 -10.47 -2.26 -1.02
CA PHE A 116 -9.52 -1.58 -1.90
C PHE A 116 -9.08 -0.23 -1.31
N GLY A 117 -10.02 0.56 -0.78
CA GLY A 117 -9.70 1.82 -0.07
C GLY A 117 -8.80 1.60 1.16
N VAL A 118 -9.08 0.56 1.94
CA VAL A 118 -8.23 0.14 3.07
C VAL A 118 -6.85 -0.29 2.58
N GLY A 119 -6.76 -1.10 1.54
CA GLY A 119 -5.48 -1.59 1.02
C GLY A 119 -4.57 -0.49 0.47
N VAL A 120 -5.14 0.46 -0.28
CA VAL A 120 -4.42 1.66 -0.74
C VAL A 120 -3.90 2.48 0.44
N THR A 121 -4.73 2.67 1.46
CA THR A 121 -4.35 3.40 2.68
C THR A 121 -3.21 2.73 3.40
N VAL A 122 -3.34 1.42 3.65
CA VAL A 122 -2.34 0.63 4.37
C VAL A 122 -1.02 0.60 3.60
N ALA A 123 -1.04 0.33 2.30
CA ALA A 123 0.16 0.35 1.47
C ALA A 123 0.89 1.70 1.59
N SER A 124 0.15 2.79 1.43
CA SER A 124 0.70 4.14 1.45
C SER A 124 1.28 4.53 2.82
N VAL A 125 0.58 4.21 3.90
CA VAL A 125 1.02 4.50 5.27
C VAL A 125 2.26 3.69 5.63
N VAL A 126 2.31 2.41 5.28
CA VAL A 126 3.50 1.57 5.55
C VAL A 126 4.71 2.08 4.77
N MET A 127 4.54 2.46 3.49
CA MET A 127 5.60 3.09 2.69
C MET A 127 6.06 4.43 3.28
N LEU A 128 5.15 5.27 3.78
CA LEU A 128 5.47 6.53 4.44
C LEU A 128 6.29 6.31 5.71
N ILE A 129 5.84 5.39 6.59
CA ILE A 129 6.56 5.04 7.82
C ILE A 129 7.98 4.59 7.46
N PHE A 130 8.13 3.67 6.50
CA PHE A 130 9.43 3.22 6.05
C PHE A 130 10.30 4.37 5.53
N THR A 131 9.74 5.25 4.69
CA THR A 131 10.45 6.40 4.11
C THR A 131 10.96 7.36 5.18
N MET A 132 10.14 7.64 6.21
CA MET A 132 10.51 8.51 7.33
C MET A 132 11.69 7.93 8.12
N PHE A 133 11.68 6.62 8.40
CA PHE A 133 12.81 5.96 9.05
C PHE A 133 14.07 5.92 8.16
N ALA A 134 13.90 5.63 6.87
CA ALA A 134 15.01 5.53 5.92
C ALA A 134 15.74 6.87 5.75
N ARG A 135 15.01 7.99 5.69
CA ARG A 135 15.59 9.33 5.60
C ARG A 135 16.30 9.75 6.89
N ARG A 136 15.67 9.56 8.05
CA ARG A 136 16.30 9.90 9.33
C ARG A 136 17.66 9.21 9.53
N ARG A 137 17.79 7.97 9.06
CA ARG A 137 19.08 7.27 9.08
C ARG A 137 20.12 7.87 8.13
N GLY A 138 19.68 8.34 6.96
CA GLY A 138 20.54 9.07 6.02
C GLY A 138 21.09 10.35 6.62
N ASP A 139 20.24 11.13 7.29
CA ASP A 139 20.63 12.39 7.92
C ASP A 139 21.63 12.17 9.07
N LEU A 140 21.40 11.15 9.91
CA LEU A 140 22.34 10.77 10.98
C LEU A 140 23.70 10.29 10.45
N GLY A 141 23.71 9.60 9.31
CA GLY A 141 24.95 9.16 8.65
C GLY A 141 25.76 10.31 8.04
N GLN A 142 25.11 11.43 7.68
CA GLN A 142 25.78 12.65 7.21
C GLN A 142 26.21 13.56 8.37
N ALA A 143 25.45 13.60 9.46
CA ALA A 143 25.77 14.40 10.65
C ALA A 143 26.91 13.81 11.48
N TRP A 144 27.16 12.50 11.40
CA TRP A 144 28.34 11.85 11.98
C TRP A 144 29.48 11.90 10.95
N HIS A 145 30.30 12.94 11.05
CA HIS A 145 31.68 13.01 10.55
C HIS A 145 32.47 13.83 11.59
N PRO A 146 32.86 13.24 12.75
CA PRO A 146 33.87 13.82 13.61
C PRO A 146 35.17 13.76 12.81
N GLU A 147 35.45 14.89 12.19
CA GLU A 147 36.76 15.49 12.16
C GLU A 147 37.90 14.46 12.08
N GLU A 148 38.21 14.04 10.86
CA GLU A 148 39.61 14.04 10.42
C GLU A 148 40.08 15.51 10.42
N HIS A 149 40.31 16.07 11.62
CA HIS A 149 41.15 17.23 11.83
C HIS A 149 42.16 16.85 12.92
N ASP A 150 43.39 16.62 12.43
CA ASP A 150 44.69 16.44 13.10
C ASP A 150 44.96 15.14 13.89
#